data_AF-A0A7G6RMJ2-F1
#
_entry.id   AF-A0A7G6RMJ2-F1
#
_cell.length_a   1.000
_cell.length_b   1.000
_cell.length_c   1.000
_cell.angle_alpha   90.00
_cell.angle_beta   90.00
_cell.angle_gamma   90.00
#
_symmetry.space_group_name_H-M   'P 1'
#
loop_
_entity.id
_entity.type
_entity.pdbx_description
1 polymer ?
#
loop_
_entity_poly.entity_id
_entity_poly.type
_entity_poly.pdbx_seq_one_letter_code
_entity_poly.pdbx_strand_id
1 'polypeptide(L)'
;MVGEDLPVMPVDHPLTFFGPYNEFEGTGKEIGFPLLRDQGNSAYMRDTGDPATTEGGQIEWGYYEATNPRMCHPRDLLEKHEARLSPSQRDLEMEQIIEPLERAMELTPILGELGYNEGHSFNGLLQVSAHKRRILRRKPEGARSVVLRRHLGQGRPRLWQADRRLDDRRTY
;
A
#
# COMPACT_ATOMS: atom_id res chain seq x y z
N MET A 1 12.43 14.99 14.56
CA MET A 1 13.17 14.45 13.40
C MET A 1 14.63 14.88 13.51
N VAL A 2 15.60 14.09 13.03
CA VAL A 2 17.05 14.39 13.11
C VAL A 2 17.51 15.48 12.12
N GLY A 3 16.58 16.10 11.37
CA GLY A 3 16.89 17.23 10.49
C GLY A 3 17.58 16.84 9.18
N GLU A 4 17.48 15.58 8.77
CA GLU A 4 18.01 15.10 7.50
C GLU A 4 16.96 15.14 6.39
N ASP A 5 17.37 15.65 5.23
CA ASP A 5 16.57 15.60 4.01
C ASP A 5 16.72 14.23 3.34
N LEU A 6 15.58 13.54 3.21
CA LEU A 6 15.47 12.33 2.40
C LEU A 6 14.85 12.69 1.06
N PRO A 7 15.51 12.40 -0.08
CA PRO A 7 14.98 12.73 -1.41
C PRO A 7 13.91 11.70 -1.83
N VAL A 8 12.83 11.62 -1.06
CA VAL A 8 11.67 10.79 -1.29
C VAL A 8 10.41 11.64 -1.30
N MET A 9 9.44 11.24 -2.10
CA MET A 9 8.15 11.90 -2.16
C MET A 9 7.04 10.83 -2.23
N PRO A 10 5.97 10.97 -1.44
CA PRO A 10 4.76 10.18 -1.62
C PRO A 10 4.10 10.45 -2.98
N VAL A 11 3.60 9.41 -3.62
CA VAL A 11 2.82 9.48 -4.85
C VAL A 11 1.57 8.61 -4.71
N ASP A 12 0.46 9.09 -5.23
CA ASP A 12 -0.80 8.35 -5.25
C ASP A 12 -0.73 7.17 -6.23
N HIS A 13 -1.27 6.03 -5.81
CA HIS A 13 -1.40 4.79 -6.57
C HIS A 13 -2.84 4.31 -6.49
N PRO A 14 -3.66 4.59 -7.52
CA PRO A 14 -5.05 4.13 -7.55
C PRO A 14 -5.17 2.62 -7.39
N LEU A 15 -5.98 2.22 -6.42
CA LEU A 15 -6.42 0.86 -6.17
C LEU A 15 -7.94 0.83 -6.19
N THR A 16 -8.48 0.11 -7.16
CA THR A 16 -9.92 -0.05 -7.36
C THR A 16 -10.32 -1.48 -7.10
N PHE A 17 -11.51 -1.66 -6.54
CA PHE A 17 -12.03 -2.97 -6.18
C PHE A 17 -13.39 -3.20 -6.81
N PHE A 18 -13.61 -4.41 -7.33
CA PHE A 18 -14.82 -4.80 -8.03
C PHE A 18 -15.38 -6.08 -7.43
N GLY A 19 -16.69 -6.13 -7.21
CA GLY A 19 -17.34 -7.32 -6.65
C GLY A 19 -18.87 -7.24 -6.68
N PRO A 20 -19.55 -8.23 -6.11
CA PRO A 20 -18.98 -9.44 -5.50
C PRO A 20 -18.36 -10.39 -6.53
N TYR A 21 -17.28 -11.09 -6.17
CA TYR A 21 -16.60 -12.08 -6.99
C TYR A 21 -16.51 -13.44 -6.27
N ASN A 22 -17.33 -14.41 -6.70
CA ASN A 22 -17.56 -15.66 -5.95
C ASN A 22 -16.86 -16.90 -6.53
N GLU A 23 -15.98 -16.75 -7.53
CA GLU A 23 -15.28 -17.86 -8.19
C GLU A 23 -14.56 -18.80 -7.20
N PHE A 24 -14.12 -18.26 -6.05
CA PHE A 24 -13.36 -18.98 -5.02
C PHE A 24 -14.14 -19.27 -3.74
N GLU A 25 -15.47 -19.12 -3.76
CA GLU A 25 -16.32 -19.36 -2.58
C GLU A 25 -16.12 -20.79 -2.02
N GLY A 26 -15.84 -20.87 -0.71
CA GLY A 26 -15.64 -22.13 0.01
C GLY A 26 -14.29 -22.80 -0.21
N THR A 27 -13.36 -22.16 -0.92
CA THR A 27 -12.01 -22.69 -1.17
C THR A 27 -10.98 -22.31 -0.11
N GLY A 28 -11.24 -21.25 0.66
CA GLY A 28 -10.32 -20.66 1.64
C GLY A 28 -9.07 -20.01 1.04
N LYS A 29 -9.02 -19.81 -0.28
CA LYS A 29 -7.88 -19.18 -0.95
C LYS A 29 -7.85 -17.68 -0.66
N GLU A 30 -6.67 -17.13 -0.39
CA GLU A 30 -6.46 -15.67 -0.30
C GLU A 30 -6.15 -15.04 -1.68
N ILE A 31 -5.68 -15.87 -2.62
CA ILE A 31 -5.45 -15.54 -4.03
C ILE A 31 -5.69 -16.83 -4.83
N GLY A 32 -6.51 -16.76 -5.87
CA GLY A 32 -6.90 -17.91 -6.65
C GLY A 32 -6.20 -18.01 -8.00
N PHE A 33 -5.87 -16.89 -8.65
CA PHE A 33 -5.13 -16.85 -9.90
C PHE A 33 -3.79 -16.10 -9.78
N PRO A 34 -2.81 -16.37 -10.66
CA PRO A 34 -1.64 -15.53 -10.80
C PRO A 34 -2.02 -14.09 -11.18
N LEU A 35 -1.29 -13.11 -10.63
CA LEU A 35 -1.48 -11.70 -10.95
C LEU A 35 -1.27 -11.43 -12.45
N LEU A 36 -2.22 -10.72 -13.07
CA LEU A 36 -2.13 -10.24 -14.44
C LEU A 36 -1.47 -8.86 -14.45
N ARG A 37 -0.55 -8.63 -15.38
CA ARG A 37 0.08 -7.32 -15.56
C ARG A 37 -0.11 -6.80 -16.98
N ASP A 38 -0.87 -5.72 -17.11
CA ASP A 38 -1.03 -4.99 -18.36
C ASP A 38 0.00 -3.84 -18.39
N GLN A 39 1.17 -4.15 -18.93
CA GLN A 39 2.24 -3.16 -19.04
C GLN A 39 1.90 -2.05 -20.04
N GLY A 40 1.07 -2.33 -21.05
CA GLY A 40 0.68 -1.34 -22.07
C GLY A 40 -0.19 -0.23 -21.50
N ASN A 41 -1.04 -0.58 -20.53
CA ASN A 41 -1.91 0.35 -19.82
C ASN A 41 -1.36 0.82 -18.46
N SER A 42 -0.11 0.46 -18.12
CA SER A 42 0.50 0.74 -16.82
C SER A 42 -0.34 0.25 -15.63
N ALA A 43 -0.92 -0.94 -15.74
CA ALA A 43 -1.85 -1.48 -14.76
C ALA A 43 -1.55 -2.95 -14.40
N TYR A 44 -2.23 -3.44 -13.37
CA TYR A 44 -2.25 -4.85 -13.00
C TYR A 44 -3.62 -5.22 -12.41
N MET A 45 -3.93 -6.51 -12.39
CA MET A 45 -5.17 -7.04 -11.84
C MET A 45 -4.89 -8.32 -11.04
N ARG A 46 -5.60 -8.50 -9.93
CA ARG A 46 -5.58 -9.73 -9.13
C ARG A 46 -6.94 -9.97 -8.47
N ASP A 47 -7.30 -11.23 -8.27
CA ASP A 47 -8.39 -11.55 -7.35
C ASP A 47 -7.93 -11.41 -5.90
N THR A 48 -8.88 -11.34 -4.98
CA THR A 48 -8.62 -11.37 -3.53
C THR A 48 -9.03 -12.70 -2.87
N GLY A 49 -9.33 -13.72 -3.67
CA GLY A 49 -9.66 -15.05 -3.19
C GLY A 49 -11.10 -15.24 -2.72
N ASP A 50 -11.28 -16.21 -1.84
CA ASP A 50 -12.57 -16.64 -1.28
C ASP A 50 -13.22 -15.49 -0.49
N PRO A 51 -14.48 -15.11 -0.78
CA PRO A 51 -15.24 -14.12 -0.02
C PRO A 51 -15.24 -14.27 1.51
N ALA A 52 -14.98 -15.47 2.03
CA ALA A 52 -14.89 -15.72 3.47
C ALA A 52 -13.56 -15.27 4.11
N THR A 53 -12.53 -14.90 3.32
CA THR A 53 -11.27 -14.36 3.86
C THR A 53 -11.37 -12.87 4.17
N THR A 54 -10.31 -12.30 4.77
CA THR A 54 -10.35 -10.93 5.30
C THR A 54 -10.53 -9.88 4.20
N GLU A 55 -9.90 -10.10 3.03
CA GLU A 55 -9.90 -9.15 1.90
C GLU A 55 -10.68 -9.71 0.69
N GLY A 56 -11.29 -10.89 0.85
CA GLY A 56 -11.79 -11.73 -0.23
C GLY A 56 -13.00 -11.23 -1.00
N GLY A 57 -13.34 -11.95 -2.07
CA GLY A 57 -14.57 -11.74 -2.81
C GLY A 57 -14.57 -10.54 -3.75
N GLN A 58 -13.39 -10.06 -4.15
CA GLN A 58 -13.23 -8.93 -5.06
C GLN A 58 -12.13 -9.18 -6.11
N ILE A 59 -12.17 -8.39 -7.18
CA ILE A 59 -11.06 -8.18 -8.09
C ILE A 59 -10.46 -6.81 -7.79
N GLU A 60 -9.16 -6.75 -7.53
CA GLU A 60 -8.39 -5.52 -7.43
C GLU A 60 -7.79 -5.18 -8.80
N TRP A 61 -8.01 -3.96 -9.27
CA TRP A 61 -7.28 -3.35 -10.38
C TRP A 61 -6.47 -2.15 -9.89
N GLY A 62 -5.15 -2.22 -10.07
CA GLY A 62 -4.22 -1.18 -9.68
C GLY A 62 -3.60 -0.49 -10.89
N TYR A 63 -3.47 0.84 -10.82
CA TYR A 63 -3.02 1.65 -11.94
C TYR A 63 -1.88 2.59 -11.54
N TYR A 64 -0.87 2.71 -12.41
CA TYR A 64 0.19 3.69 -12.28
C TYR A 64 -0.04 4.82 -13.28
N GLU A 65 -0.27 6.03 -12.80
CA GLU A 65 -0.35 7.21 -13.67
C GLU A 65 0.95 7.43 -14.43
N ALA A 66 0.88 7.21 -15.74
CA ALA A 66 2.07 7.18 -16.58
C ALA A 66 2.61 8.59 -16.90
N THR A 67 1.73 9.59 -17.02
CA THR A 67 2.07 10.91 -17.59
C THR A 67 2.17 12.00 -16.53
N ASN A 68 1.17 12.12 -15.65
CA ASN A 68 1.10 13.18 -14.65
C ASN A 68 0.83 12.59 -13.25
N PRO A 69 1.80 11.88 -12.64
CA PRO A 69 1.60 11.26 -11.34
C PRO A 69 1.29 12.30 -10.26
N ARG A 70 0.23 12.05 -9.50
CA ARG A 70 -0.18 12.89 -8.38
C ARG A 70 0.75 12.71 -7.17
N MET A 71 1.65 13.66 -6.99
CA MET A 71 2.55 13.71 -5.85
C MET A 71 1.82 14.29 -4.62
N CYS A 72 2.03 13.71 -3.45
CA CYS A 72 1.45 14.20 -2.19
C CYS A 72 2.57 14.70 -1.28
N HIS A 73 2.50 15.95 -0.83
CA HIS A 73 3.46 16.45 0.14
C HIS A 73 3.18 15.80 1.51
N PRO A 74 4.20 15.35 2.28
CA PRO A 74 3.98 14.66 3.55
C PRO A 74 3.21 15.48 4.60
N ARG A 75 3.24 16.82 4.51
CA ARG A 75 2.50 17.72 5.41
C ARG A 75 1.02 17.83 5.07
N ASP A 76 0.62 17.34 3.90
CA ASP A 76 -0.77 17.35 3.43
C ASP A 76 -1.46 16.00 3.72
N LEU A 77 -0.78 15.10 4.42
CA LEU A 77 -1.37 13.85 4.88
C LEU A 77 -2.30 14.13 6.05
N LEU A 78 -3.52 13.62 5.91
CA LEU A 78 -4.55 13.69 6.93
C LEU A 78 -4.16 12.90 8.18
N GLU A 79 -4.61 13.37 9.33
CA GLU A 79 -4.51 12.58 10.55
C GLU A 79 -5.50 11.41 10.52
N LYS A 80 -5.25 10.40 11.36
CA LYS A 80 -6.06 9.16 11.36
C LYS A 80 -7.57 9.40 11.50
N HIS A 81 -7.98 10.43 12.24
CA HIS A 81 -9.39 10.73 12.51
C HIS A 81 -10.07 11.55 11.40
N GLU A 82 -9.29 12.11 10.47
CA GLU A 82 -9.76 12.88 9.33
C GLU A 82 -9.82 12.01 8.06
N ALA A 83 -8.95 11.00 7.97
CA ALA A 83 -8.92 10.08 6.85
C ALA A 83 -10.11 9.11 6.84
N ARG A 84 -10.75 8.94 5.68
CA ARG A 84 -11.85 7.98 5.46
C ARG A 84 -11.47 6.53 5.80
N LEU A 85 -10.28 6.11 5.38
CA LEU A 85 -9.74 4.77 5.62
C LEU A 85 -8.51 4.82 6.52
N SER A 86 -7.43 5.43 6.03
CA SER A 86 -6.20 5.67 6.79
C SER A 86 -5.39 6.80 6.16
N PRO A 87 -4.42 7.40 6.88
CA PRO A 87 -3.55 8.44 6.33
C PRO A 87 -2.80 8.05 5.05
N SER A 88 -2.62 6.74 4.80
CA SER A 88 -1.96 6.20 3.61
C SER A 88 -2.92 5.82 2.48
N GLN A 89 -4.23 5.96 2.68
CA GLN A 89 -5.29 5.59 1.76
C GLN A 89 -6.16 6.83 1.52
N ARG A 90 -5.73 7.65 0.56
CA ARG A 90 -6.38 8.92 0.19
C ARG A 90 -7.60 8.65 -0.67
N ASP A 91 -8.47 9.65 -0.78
CA ASP A 91 -9.63 9.56 -1.66
C ASP A 91 -9.22 9.45 -3.13
N LEU A 92 -10.02 8.71 -3.89
CA LEU A 92 -9.82 8.44 -5.31
C LEU A 92 -11.05 8.94 -6.07
N GLU A 93 -10.82 9.92 -6.94
CA GLU A 93 -11.85 10.45 -7.83
C GLU A 93 -11.94 9.58 -9.09
N MET A 94 -13.14 9.27 -9.56
CA MET A 94 -13.33 8.40 -10.73
C MET A 94 -12.68 8.99 -12.00
N GLU A 95 -12.73 10.30 -12.16
CA GLU A 95 -12.14 11.04 -13.27
C GLU A 95 -10.61 10.85 -13.36
N GLN A 96 -9.96 10.46 -12.26
CA GLN A 96 -8.55 10.11 -12.23
C GLN A 96 -8.23 8.88 -13.08
N ILE A 97 -9.15 7.92 -13.13
CA ILE A 97 -8.89 6.57 -13.64
C ILE A 97 -9.84 6.09 -14.73
N ILE A 98 -10.88 6.87 -15.08
CA ILE A 98 -11.91 6.41 -16.03
C ILE A 98 -11.33 5.98 -17.39
N GLU A 99 -10.47 6.80 -18.01
CA GLU A 99 -9.87 6.49 -19.31
C GLU A 99 -8.98 5.22 -19.30
N PRO A 100 -8.01 5.06 -18.38
CA PRO A 100 -7.25 3.80 -18.31
C PRO A 100 -8.10 2.62 -17.86
N LEU A 101 -9.14 2.82 -17.05
CA LEU A 101 -10.04 1.74 -16.63
C LEU A 101 -10.87 1.22 -17.82
N GLU A 102 -11.38 2.08 -18.69
CA GLU A 102 -12.10 1.68 -19.92
C GLU A 102 -11.23 0.77 -20.79
N ARG A 103 -9.95 1.13 -21.00
CA ARG A 103 -9.00 0.27 -21.71
C ARG A 103 -8.77 -1.07 -21.02
N ALA A 104 -8.74 -1.07 -19.69
CA ALA A 104 -8.62 -2.31 -18.91
C ALA A 104 -9.86 -3.19 -19.07
N MET A 105 -11.06 -2.61 -19.19
CA MET A 105 -12.30 -3.36 -19.47
C MET A 105 -12.29 -3.99 -20.87
N GLU A 106 -11.67 -3.36 -21.86
CA GLU A 106 -11.49 -3.98 -23.20
C GLU A 106 -10.64 -5.25 -23.14
N LEU A 107 -9.57 -5.25 -22.34
CA LEU A 107 -8.68 -6.40 -22.16
C LEU A 107 -9.26 -7.46 -21.20
N THR A 108 -9.92 -7.00 -20.14
CA THR A 108 -10.48 -7.81 -19.05
C THR A 108 -11.94 -7.44 -18.79
N PRO A 109 -12.89 -7.96 -19.60
CA PRO A 109 -14.30 -7.57 -19.56
C PRO A 109 -14.98 -7.72 -18.20
N ILE A 110 -14.52 -8.66 -17.37
CA ILE A 110 -15.04 -8.89 -16.02
C ILE A 110 -15.04 -7.63 -15.14
N LEU A 111 -14.11 -6.69 -15.36
CA LEU A 111 -14.08 -5.41 -14.63
C LEU A 111 -15.31 -4.53 -14.92
N GLY A 112 -15.89 -4.63 -16.12
CA GLY A 112 -17.12 -3.93 -16.50
C GLY A 112 -18.40 -4.69 -16.16
N GLU A 113 -18.29 -5.99 -15.85
CA GLU A 113 -19.41 -6.85 -15.45
C GLU A 113 -19.65 -6.81 -13.94
N LEU A 114 -18.58 -6.68 -13.15
CA LEU A 114 -18.63 -6.56 -11.69
C LEU A 114 -18.97 -5.14 -11.24
N GLY A 115 -19.53 -5.01 -10.04
CA GLY A 115 -19.84 -3.71 -9.44
C GLY A 115 -18.59 -3.01 -8.91
N TYR A 116 -18.40 -1.75 -9.25
CA TYR A 116 -17.33 -0.91 -8.69
C TYR A 116 -17.61 -0.59 -7.20
N ASN A 117 -16.66 -0.89 -6.33
CA ASN A 117 -16.75 -0.64 -4.90
C ASN A 117 -16.02 0.65 -4.52
N GLU A 118 -16.74 1.77 -4.59
CA GLU A 118 -16.21 3.10 -4.24
C GLU A 118 -15.70 3.17 -2.79
N GLY A 119 -16.40 2.53 -1.86
CA GLY A 119 -16.03 2.53 -0.44
C GLY A 119 -14.70 1.86 -0.14
N HIS A 120 -14.32 0.85 -0.92
CA HIS A 120 -13.03 0.15 -0.79
C HIS A 120 -11.95 0.68 -1.72
N SER A 121 -12.30 1.52 -2.71
CA SER A 121 -11.33 2.08 -3.65
C SER A 121 -10.65 3.33 -3.08
N PHE A 122 -9.36 3.49 -3.34
CA PHE A 122 -8.55 4.57 -2.76
C PHE A 122 -7.25 4.81 -3.54
N ASN A 123 -6.63 5.96 -3.29
CA ASN A 123 -5.26 6.27 -3.67
C ASN A 123 -4.31 5.79 -2.57
N GLY A 124 -3.59 4.70 -2.83
CA GLY A 124 -2.56 4.19 -1.93
C GLY A 124 -1.26 4.98 -2.07
N LEU A 125 -0.60 5.34 -0.98
CA LEU A 125 0.67 6.06 -1.07
C LEU A 125 1.85 5.12 -1.36
N LEU A 126 2.52 5.36 -2.48
CA LEU A 126 3.84 4.80 -2.78
C LEU A 126 4.94 5.81 -2.47
N GLN A 127 6.10 5.32 -2.09
CA GLN A 127 7.30 6.16 -1.95
C GLN A 127 8.13 6.10 -3.23
N VAL A 128 8.36 7.24 -3.86
CA VAL A 128 9.27 7.36 -5.01
C VAL A 128 10.50 8.19 -4.66
N SER A 129 11.60 7.91 -5.36
CA SER A 129 12.84 8.70 -5.32
C SER A 129 13.24 9.07 -6.73
N ALA A 130 14.06 10.12 -6.90
CA ALA A 130 14.49 10.58 -8.22
C ALA A 130 15.13 9.47 -9.10
N HIS A 131 15.73 8.46 -8.45
CA HIS A 131 16.40 7.35 -9.14
C HIS A 131 15.57 6.05 -9.14
N LYS A 132 14.31 6.10 -8.68
CA LYS A 132 13.38 4.95 -8.58
C LYS A 132 13.95 3.74 -7.84
N ARG A 133 14.89 3.96 -6.93
CA ARG A 133 15.55 2.93 -6.11
C ARG A 133 15.30 3.17 -4.64
N ARG A 134 15.33 2.08 -3.86
CA ARG A 134 15.30 2.13 -2.41
C ARG A 134 16.51 2.90 -1.89
N ILE A 135 16.29 3.83 -0.96
CA ILE A 135 17.38 4.52 -0.26
C ILE A 135 17.78 3.66 0.92
N LEU A 136 18.99 3.10 0.86
CA LEU A 136 19.64 2.43 1.98
C LEU A 136 20.85 3.26 2.39
N ARG A 137 20.86 3.71 3.64
CA ARG A 137 21.97 4.45 4.22
C ARG A 137 22.36 3.83 5.56
N ARG A 138 23.66 3.87 5.85
CA ARG A 138 24.13 3.59 7.21
C ARG A 138 23.56 4.66 8.13
N LYS A 139 23.24 4.23 9.35
CA LYS A 139 22.80 5.14 10.40
C LYS A 139 23.89 6.19 10.66
N PRO A 140 23.56 7.48 10.84
CA PRO A 140 24.55 8.49 11.20
C PRO A 140 25.28 8.12 12.49
N GLU A 141 26.58 8.41 12.55
CA GLU A 141 27.37 8.24 13.77
C GLU A 141 26.72 9.04 14.92
N GLY A 142 26.53 8.39 16.07
CA GLY A 142 25.89 8.99 17.25
C GLY A 142 24.35 8.90 17.32
N ALA A 143 23.67 8.44 16.26
CA ALA A 143 22.23 8.25 16.33
C ALA A 143 21.88 7.08 17.27
N ARG A 144 21.00 7.31 18.25
CA ARG A 144 20.62 6.29 19.26
C ARG A 144 19.70 5.23 18.68
N SER A 145 19.93 3.97 19.01
CA SER A 145 19.08 2.85 18.60
C SER A 145 18.00 2.68 19.66
N VAL A 146 16.74 2.66 19.25
CA VAL A 146 15.66 2.16 20.11
C VAL A 146 15.45 0.71 19.74
N VAL A 147 15.88 -0.19 20.60
CA VAL A 147 15.62 -1.62 20.43
C VAL A 147 14.43 -1.96 21.30
N LEU A 148 13.30 -2.26 20.68
CA LEU A 148 12.13 -2.81 21.36
C LEU A 148 12.37 -4.30 21.60
N ARG A 149 12.70 -4.67 22.84
CA ARG A 149 12.81 -6.08 23.22
C ARG A 149 11.49 -6.55 23.81
N ARG A 150 10.98 -7.65 23.26
CA ARG A 150 9.84 -8.37 23.82
C ARG A 150 10.33 -9.20 25.01
N HIS A 151 9.93 -8.84 26.24
CA HIS A 151 10.15 -9.69 27.41
C HIS A 151 9.00 -10.69 27.54
N LEU A 152 9.30 -11.97 27.40
CA LEU A 152 8.38 -13.06 27.71
C LEU A 152 8.56 -13.44 29.19
N GLY A 153 7.99 -12.64 30.09
CA GLY A 153 7.90 -13.00 31.50
C GLY A 153 6.66 -13.83 31.78
N GLN A 154 6.81 -14.95 32.49
CA GLN A 154 5.67 -15.74 32.97
C GLN A 154 4.82 -14.88 33.92
N GLY A 155 3.60 -14.54 33.48
CA GLY A 155 2.53 -14.06 34.37
C GLY A 155 2.41 -12.55 34.66
N ARG A 156 3.02 -11.64 33.89
CA ARG A 156 2.78 -10.18 34.01
C ARG A 156 2.32 -9.55 32.68
N PRO A 157 1.51 -8.47 32.70
CA PRO A 157 0.97 -7.85 31.50
C PRO A 157 2.07 -7.38 30.54
N ARG A 158 1.80 -7.52 29.23
CA ARG A 158 2.73 -7.27 28.13
C ARG A 158 3.12 -5.78 28.07
N LEU A 159 4.28 -5.43 28.63
CA LEU A 159 4.85 -4.08 28.55
C LEU A 159 6.05 -4.07 27.61
N TRP A 160 5.98 -3.24 26.57
CA TRP A 160 7.11 -2.92 25.72
C TRP A 160 8.05 -1.96 26.46
N GLN A 161 9.29 -2.35 26.72
CA GLN A 161 10.32 -1.44 27.25
C GLN A 161 11.27 -1.03 26.13
N ALA A 162 11.45 0.29 25.96
CA ALA A 162 12.43 0.88 25.05
C ALA A 162 13.78 0.97 25.76
N ASP A 163 14.74 0.12 25.37
CA ASP A 163 16.12 0.21 25.85
C ASP A 163 16.92 1.10 24.89
N ARG A 164 17.46 2.22 25.40
CA ARG A 164 18.27 3.17 24.64
C ARG A 164 19.74 2.81 24.81
N ARG A 165 20.33 2.16 23.80
CA ARG A 165 21.79 1.92 23.78
C ARG A 165 22.49 2.85 22.80
N LEU A 166 23.67 3.32 23.21
CA LEU A 166 24.67 3.88 22.32
C LEU A 166 25.34 2.70 21.60
N ASP A 167 25.42 2.75 20.27
CA ASP A 167 26.06 1.71 19.47
C ASP A 167 27.58 1.97 19.51
N ASP A 168 28.27 1.42 20.51
CA ASP A 168 29.73 1.48 20.61
C ASP A 168 30.33 0.34 19.77
N ARG A 169 30.38 0.53 18.45
CA ARG A 169 31.04 -0.41 17.56
C ARG A 169 32.53 -0.09 17.46
N ARG A 170 33.30 -0.61 18.43
CA ARG A 170 34.70 -0.95 18.16
C ARG A 170 34.74 -2.21 17.29
N THR A 171 35.35 -2.05 16.13
CA THR A 171 35.84 -3.02 15.13
C THR A 171 36.15 -4.43 15.63
N TYR A 172 35.70 -5.44 14.87
CA TYR A 172 36.52 -6.56 14.40
C TYR A 172 36.13 -6.87 12.95
#